data_AF-A0A2E3H8A7-F1
#
_entry.id   AF-A0A2E3H8A7-F1
#
_cell.length_a   1.000
_cell.length_b   1.000
_cell.length_c   1.000
_cell.angle_alpha   90.00
_cell.angle_beta   90.00
_cell.angle_gamma   90.00
#
_symmetry.space_group_name_H-M   'P 1'
#
loop_
_entity.id
_entity.type
_entity.pdbx_description
1 polymer ?
#
loop_
_entity_poly.entity_id
_entity_poly.type
_entity_poly.pdbx_seq_one_letter_code
_entity_poly.pdbx_strand_id
1 'polypeptide(L)'
;MNSLAPRPLVLLLLLTGLIAGPAEAKPIEVIVYSKTSWYRHPEISRINGYLAVLGAKNDINVSITESPDELSVRNLEKYDLILFNNSTNLGESLTVEQRKAIIAWFRKGGGIMVMHAGIVQNGTWPELIEIAGCDFHGDSEFVEARFLVDPKAEGDPVVAGKSKEFTYTADWLNFDKSVTGLPGVEVLLRLDEKSYVPVRNHPSYKDMKPMGADHPICWRRNLDSGRYFFTGLGHDVKSIDTAFGRAHLLAGIRWTAGRKK
;
A
#
# COMPACT_ATOMS: atom_id res chain seq x y z
N MET A 1 -42.98 61.29 -51.42
CA MET A 1 -42.73 60.81 -50.04
C MET A 1 -42.46 59.32 -50.10
N ASN A 2 -41.20 58.90 -50.25
CA ASN A 2 -40.80 57.49 -50.14
C ASN A 2 -39.66 57.40 -49.13
N SER A 3 -39.97 56.90 -47.94
CA SER A 3 -39.03 56.66 -46.84
C SER A 3 -38.45 55.26 -46.97
N LEU A 4 -37.14 55.15 -47.15
CA LEU A 4 -36.39 53.88 -47.11
C LEU A 4 -36.02 53.58 -45.65
N ALA A 5 -36.57 52.51 -45.09
CA ALA A 5 -36.20 52.01 -43.77
C ALA A 5 -34.86 51.24 -43.81
N PRO A 6 -34.03 51.31 -42.75
CA PRO A 6 -32.74 50.61 -42.73
C PRO A 6 -32.94 49.12 -42.38
N ARG A 7 -32.20 48.25 -43.06
CA ARG A 7 -32.12 46.81 -42.74
C ARG A 7 -31.11 46.58 -41.60
N PRO A 8 -31.41 45.76 -40.58
CA PRO A 8 -30.46 45.46 -39.52
C PRO A 8 -29.42 44.45 -40.03
N LEU A 9 -28.15 44.74 -39.77
CA LEU A 9 -27.03 43.85 -40.00
C LEU A 9 -26.95 42.87 -38.81
N VAL A 10 -27.29 41.59 -39.05
CA VAL A 10 -27.13 40.52 -38.04
C VAL A 10 -25.69 40.02 -38.10
N LEU A 11 -24.90 40.37 -37.09
CA LEU A 11 -23.53 39.89 -36.91
C LEU A 11 -23.60 38.50 -36.24
N LEU A 12 -23.35 37.44 -37.00
CA LEU A 12 -23.29 36.07 -36.48
C LEU A 12 -21.91 35.82 -35.84
N LEU A 13 -21.81 35.95 -34.52
CA LEU A 13 -20.62 35.52 -33.77
C LEU A 13 -20.60 33.98 -33.73
N LEU A 14 -19.71 33.36 -34.51
CA LEU A 14 -19.34 31.96 -34.35
C LEU A 14 -18.46 31.83 -33.10
N LEU A 15 -19.07 31.49 -31.95
CA LEU A 15 -18.34 30.97 -30.80
C LEU A 15 -17.88 29.55 -31.13
N THR A 16 -16.64 29.40 -31.58
CA THR A 16 -15.94 28.11 -31.56
C THR A 16 -15.58 27.79 -30.12
N GLY A 17 -16.47 27.08 -29.41
CA GLY A 17 -16.17 26.51 -28.10
C GLY A 17 -15.08 25.47 -28.24
N LEU A 18 -13.89 25.75 -27.69
CA LEU A 18 -12.86 24.74 -27.45
C LEU A 18 -13.42 23.79 -26.39
N ILE A 19 -13.90 22.62 -26.81
CA ILE A 19 -14.22 21.54 -25.87
C ILE A 19 -12.87 21.02 -25.37
N ALA A 20 -12.43 21.49 -24.21
CA ALA A 20 -11.31 20.88 -23.50
C ALA A 20 -11.71 19.43 -23.17
N GLY A 21 -11.06 18.46 -23.80
CA GLY A 21 -11.21 17.06 -23.44
C GLY A 21 -10.86 16.85 -21.96
N PRO A 22 -11.34 15.78 -21.32
CA PRO A 22 -10.95 15.47 -19.95
C PRO A 22 -9.42 15.41 -19.87
N ALA A 23 -8.84 16.20 -18.96
CA ALA A 23 -7.41 16.15 -18.72
C ALA A 23 -7.04 14.71 -18.33
N GLU A 24 -6.11 14.12 -19.07
CA GLU A 24 -5.59 12.80 -18.77
C GLU A 24 -5.05 12.80 -17.34
N ALA A 25 -5.55 11.88 -16.51
CA ALA A 25 -5.13 11.79 -15.12
C ALA A 25 -3.64 11.49 -15.10
N LYS A 26 -2.86 12.32 -14.40
CA LYS A 26 -1.41 12.10 -14.28
C LYS A 26 -1.16 10.70 -13.69
N PRO A 27 -0.14 9.97 -14.19
CA PRO A 27 0.30 8.71 -13.61
C PRO A 27 0.49 8.81 -12.09
N ILE A 28 0.31 7.68 -11.40
CA ILE A 28 0.65 7.59 -9.97
C ILE A 28 2.17 7.47 -9.85
N GLU A 29 2.77 8.29 -8.98
CA GLU A 29 4.21 8.26 -8.73
C GLU A 29 4.50 7.47 -7.45
N VAL A 30 5.22 6.34 -7.57
CA VAL A 30 5.59 5.46 -6.45
C VAL A 30 7.11 5.45 -6.28
N ILE A 31 7.58 5.64 -5.05
CA ILE A 31 8.96 5.29 -4.68
C ILE A 31 8.96 3.99 -3.86
N VAL A 32 9.55 2.94 -4.41
CA VAL A 32 9.78 1.67 -3.72
C VAL A 32 11.09 1.74 -2.97
N TYR A 33 11.02 1.63 -1.64
CA TYR A 33 12.20 1.52 -0.78
C TYR A 33 12.34 0.08 -0.29
N SER A 34 13.53 -0.51 -0.48
CA SER A 34 13.77 -1.94 -0.26
C SER A 34 15.03 -2.28 0.56
N LYS A 35 15.65 -1.28 1.22
CA LYS A 35 16.79 -1.52 2.10
C LYS A 35 16.33 -2.21 3.39
N THR A 36 17.14 -3.14 3.88
CA THR A 36 16.89 -3.92 5.09
C THR A 36 17.99 -3.69 6.12
N SER A 37 17.62 -3.58 7.40
CA SER A 37 18.57 -3.60 8.54
C SER A 37 18.34 -4.81 9.46
N TRP A 38 17.75 -5.87 8.91
CA TRP A 38 17.59 -7.18 9.54
C TRP A 38 17.56 -8.26 8.44
N TYR A 39 16.77 -9.34 8.58
CA TYR A 39 16.68 -10.40 7.58
C TYR A 39 16.27 -9.85 6.20
N ARG A 40 17.07 -10.20 5.19
CA ARG A 40 16.85 -9.78 3.81
C ARG A 40 16.18 -10.89 3.02
N HIS A 41 14.96 -10.66 2.58
CA HIS A 41 14.24 -11.59 1.71
C HIS A 41 14.93 -11.68 0.35
N PRO A 42 15.24 -12.90 -0.16
CA PRO A 42 15.96 -13.06 -1.43
C PRO A 42 15.15 -12.55 -2.64
N GLU A 43 13.81 -12.52 -2.53
CA GLU A 43 12.92 -12.08 -3.60
C GLU A 43 12.84 -10.55 -3.77
N ILE A 44 13.42 -9.74 -2.88
CA ILE A 44 13.33 -8.27 -2.93
C ILE A 44 13.65 -7.72 -4.33
N SER A 45 14.75 -8.15 -4.93
CA SER A 45 15.17 -7.65 -6.25
C SER A 45 14.21 -8.07 -7.37
N ARG A 46 13.62 -9.27 -7.26
CA ARG A 46 12.64 -9.78 -8.22
C ARG A 46 11.31 -9.06 -8.07
N ILE A 47 10.86 -8.82 -6.84
CA ILE A 47 9.65 -8.05 -6.54
C ILE A 47 9.81 -6.59 -7.00
N ASN A 48 10.98 -5.97 -6.81
CA ASN A 48 11.27 -4.63 -7.34
C ASN A 48 11.05 -4.58 -8.87
N GLY A 49 11.68 -5.50 -9.62
CA GLY A 49 11.50 -5.57 -11.07
C GLY A 49 10.04 -5.86 -11.47
N TYR A 50 9.37 -6.75 -10.75
CA TYR A 50 7.96 -7.06 -10.95
C TYR A 50 7.05 -5.83 -10.74
N LEU A 51 7.25 -5.06 -9.67
CA LEU A 51 6.49 -3.85 -9.38
C LEU A 51 6.68 -2.80 -10.48
N ALA A 52 7.89 -2.63 -11.01
CA ALA A 52 8.15 -1.72 -12.13
C ALA A 52 7.40 -2.14 -13.40
N VAL A 53 7.43 -3.43 -13.76
CA VAL A 53 6.70 -3.96 -14.92
C VAL A 53 5.19 -3.88 -14.74
N LEU A 54 4.68 -4.18 -13.54
CA LEU A 54 3.27 -4.08 -13.22
C LEU A 54 2.81 -2.62 -13.29
N GLY A 55 3.59 -1.69 -12.74
CA GLY A 55 3.26 -0.27 -12.75
C GLY A 55 3.23 0.33 -14.16
N ALA A 56 4.24 0.05 -14.98
CA ALA A 56 4.33 0.53 -16.35
C ALA A 56 3.14 0.12 -17.23
N LYS A 57 2.48 -1.01 -16.91
CA LYS A 57 1.28 -1.49 -17.60
C LYS A 57 -0.03 -0.85 -17.11
N ASN A 58 0.01 0.00 -16.08
CA ASN A 58 -1.17 0.44 -15.34
C ASN A 58 -1.14 1.93 -14.94
N ASP A 59 -0.40 2.76 -15.68
CA ASP A 59 -0.26 4.20 -15.43
C ASP A 59 0.28 4.52 -14.03
N ILE A 60 1.26 3.73 -13.58
CA ILE A 60 1.98 3.90 -12.33
C ILE A 60 3.47 3.93 -12.64
N ASN A 61 4.10 5.06 -12.38
CA ASN A 61 5.54 5.22 -12.45
C ASN A 61 6.16 4.72 -11.15
N VAL A 62 7.13 3.80 -11.27
CA VAL A 62 7.77 3.15 -10.12
C VAL A 62 9.27 3.44 -10.14
N SER A 63 9.72 4.25 -9.19
CA SER A 63 11.13 4.45 -8.87
C SER A 63 11.55 3.47 -7.79
N ILE A 64 12.68 2.78 -7.95
CA ILE A 64 13.19 1.82 -6.96
C ILE A 64 14.47 2.36 -6.34
N THR A 65 14.60 2.24 -5.02
CA THR A 65 15.79 2.66 -4.30
C THR A 65 16.07 1.80 -3.07
N GLU A 66 17.34 1.72 -2.71
CA GLU A 66 17.82 1.33 -1.38
C GLU A 66 18.62 2.48 -0.73
N SER A 67 18.74 3.62 -1.40
CA SER A 67 19.39 4.81 -0.87
C SER A 67 18.41 5.61 -0.01
N PRO A 68 18.73 5.86 1.27
CA PRO A 68 17.87 6.63 2.15
C PRO A 68 17.81 8.12 1.76
N ASP A 69 18.79 8.62 0.98
CA ASP A 69 18.84 10.01 0.52
C ASP A 69 17.70 10.36 -0.45
N GLU A 70 17.16 9.34 -1.13
CA GLU A 70 15.98 9.46 -2.00
C GLU A 70 14.69 9.68 -1.21
N LEU A 71 14.68 9.50 0.12
CA LEU A 71 13.52 9.76 0.99
C LEU A 71 13.58 11.14 1.67
N SER A 72 14.37 12.07 1.13
CA SER A 72 14.38 13.46 1.57
C SER A 72 13.05 14.18 1.25
N VAL A 73 12.68 15.18 2.05
CA VAL A 73 11.42 15.97 1.87
C VAL A 73 11.23 16.42 0.42
N ARG A 74 12.27 17.04 -0.16
CA ARG A 74 12.23 17.55 -1.55
C ARG A 74 11.96 16.46 -2.57
N ASN A 75 12.45 15.24 -2.34
CA ASN A 75 12.22 14.14 -3.26
C ASN A 75 10.83 13.53 -3.06
N LEU A 76 10.37 13.42 -1.82
CA LEU A 76 9.03 12.88 -1.49
C LEU A 76 7.88 13.71 -2.06
N GLU A 77 8.07 15.01 -2.33
CA GLU A 77 7.08 15.85 -3.02
C GLU A 77 6.76 15.39 -4.46
N LYS A 78 7.61 14.55 -5.06
CA LYS A 78 7.39 13.99 -6.40
C LYS A 78 6.50 12.76 -6.39
N TYR A 79 6.28 12.14 -5.24
CA TYR A 79 5.65 10.83 -5.13
C TYR A 79 4.30 10.92 -4.43
N ASP A 80 3.33 10.15 -4.92
CA ASP A 80 2.03 9.97 -4.29
C ASP A 80 2.13 9.00 -3.08
N LEU A 81 3.02 8.01 -3.16
CA LEU A 81 3.28 7.07 -2.06
C LEU A 81 4.73 6.54 -2.00
N ILE A 82 5.13 6.15 -0.79
CA ILE A 82 6.28 5.26 -0.54
C ILE A 82 5.73 3.83 -0.43
N LEU A 83 6.36 2.87 -1.11
CA LEU A 83 6.09 1.45 -0.97
C LEU A 83 7.30 0.76 -0.33
N PHE A 84 7.15 0.27 0.90
CA PHE A 84 8.16 -0.53 1.58
C PHE A 84 8.05 -1.99 1.14
N ASN A 85 8.92 -2.40 0.22
CA ASN A 85 9.00 -3.77 -0.27
C ASN A 85 9.93 -4.59 0.63
N ASN A 86 9.35 -5.31 1.60
CA ASN A 86 10.08 -6.23 2.47
C ASN A 86 11.28 -5.59 3.22
N SER A 87 11.20 -4.28 3.46
CA SER A 87 12.21 -3.50 4.17
C SER A 87 12.10 -3.75 5.68
N THR A 88 12.79 -4.77 6.18
CA THR A 88 12.80 -5.08 7.61
C THR A 88 13.62 -4.06 8.40
N ASN A 89 13.18 -3.75 9.62
CA ASN A 89 13.87 -2.89 10.57
C ASN A 89 14.15 -1.49 9.97
N LEU A 90 13.09 -0.84 9.48
CA LEU A 90 13.17 0.44 8.77
C LEU A 90 13.83 1.53 9.63
N GLY A 91 13.58 1.51 10.94
CA GLY A 91 14.13 2.48 11.88
C GLY A 91 15.65 2.52 11.93
N GLU A 92 16.31 1.39 11.68
CA GLU A 92 17.77 1.25 11.58
C GLU A 92 18.30 1.47 10.16
N SER A 93 17.42 1.55 9.16
CA SER A 93 17.81 1.81 7.76
C SER A 93 17.84 3.30 7.41
N LEU A 94 17.23 4.13 8.26
CA LEU A 94 16.98 5.57 8.08
C LEU A 94 17.43 6.38 9.31
N THR A 95 18.01 7.55 9.08
CA THR A 95 18.33 8.47 10.19
C THR A 95 17.07 9.00 10.86
N VAL A 96 17.20 9.56 12.07
CA VAL A 96 16.08 10.19 12.79
C VAL A 96 15.46 11.33 11.96
N GLU A 97 16.30 12.09 11.25
CA GLU A 97 15.88 13.22 10.42
C GLU A 97 15.08 12.77 9.20
N GLN A 98 15.51 11.70 8.53
CA GLN A 98 14.79 11.09 7.41
C GLN A 98 13.43 10.55 7.86
N ARG A 99 13.39 9.89 9.02
CA ARG A 99 12.14 9.40 9.62
C ARG A 99 11.16 10.53 9.90
N LYS A 100 11.61 11.62 10.52
CA LYS A 100 10.78 12.82 10.77
C LYS A 100 10.26 13.43 9.47
N ALA A 101 11.08 13.49 8.42
CA ALA A 101 10.67 13.98 7.11
C ALA A 101 9.55 13.13 6.50
N ILE A 102 9.66 11.81 6.55
CA ILE A 102 8.64 10.88 6.06
C ILE A 102 7.33 11.04 6.82
N ILE A 103 7.37 11.11 8.16
CA ILE A 103 6.17 11.29 8.98
C ILE A 103 5.51 12.65 8.70
N ALA A 104 6.29 13.73 8.56
CA ALA A 104 5.75 15.04 8.23
C ALA A 104 5.09 15.06 6.83
N TRP A 105 5.68 14.38 5.85
CA TRP A 105 5.11 14.23 4.52
C TRP A 105 3.82 13.38 4.53
N PHE A 106 3.81 12.26 5.26
CA PHE A 106 2.62 11.41 5.46
C PHE A 106 1.46 12.23 6.04
N ARG A 107 1.71 12.99 7.11
CA ARG A 107 0.69 13.84 7.77
C ARG A 107 0.12 14.93 6.86
N LYS A 108 0.85 15.32 5.81
CA LYS A 108 0.41 16.29 4.78
C LYS A 108 -0.34 15.64 3.61
N GLY A 109 -0.58 14.33 3.65
CA GLY A 109 -1.33 13.62 2.62
C GLY A 109 -0.55 12.58 1.85
N GLY A 110 0.73 12.33 2.17
CA GLY A 110 1.52 11.26 1.58
C GLY A 110 0.96 9.87 1.91
N GLY A 111 1.14 8.93 0.97
CA GLY A 111 0.75 7.53 1.16
C GLY A 111 1.91 6.63 1.60
N ILE A 112 1.67 5.69 2.50
CA ILE A 112 2.63 4.62 2.84
C ILE A 112 1.97 3.27 2.58
N MET A 113 2.55 2.48 1.68
CA MET A 113 2.18 1.09 1.46
C MET A 113 3.28 0.18 1.99
N VAL A 114 2.91 -0.86 2.72
CA VAL A 114 3.83 -1.82 3.32
C VAL A 114 3.48 -3.21 2.84
N MET A 115 4.45 -3.91 2.28
CA MET A 115 4.30 -5.30 1.85
C MET A 115 5.07 -6.21 2.79
N HIS A 116 4.39 -7.27 3.22
CA HIS A 116 4.95 -8.43 3.90
C HIS A 116 5.95 -8.02 4.99
N ALA A 117 7.25 -8.27 4.80
CA ALA A 117 8.25 -8.05 5.83
C ALA A 117 8.59 -6.57 6.12
N GLY A 118 7.99 -5.61 5.39
CA GLY A 118 8.18 -4.18 5.66
C GLY A 118 7.68 -3.71 7.03
N ILE A 119 6.85 -4.51 7.70
CA ILE A 119 6.39 -4.25 9.07
C ILE A 119 7.31 -4.87 10.15
N VAL A 120 8.29 -5.68 9.76
CA VAL A 120 9.08 -6.50 10.68
C VAL A 120 10.13 -5.67 11.42
N GLN A 121 10.14 -5.76 12.75
CA GLN A 121 11.18 -5.21 13.64
C GLN A 121 11.27 -3.67 13.59
N ASN A 122 10.14 -2.96 13.56
CA ASN A 122 10.15 -1.49 13.48
C ASN A 122 10.24 -0.77 14.83
N GLY A 123 10.58 -1.49 15.91
CA GLY A 123 10.66 -1.00 17.30
C GLY A 123 11.48 0.27 17.50
N THR A 124 12.45 0.56 16.63
CA THR A 124 13.27 1.78 16.71
C THR A 124 12.63 3.00 16.03
N TRP A 125 11.45 2.85 15.41
CA TRP A 125 10.64 3.92 14.81
C TRP A 125 9.18 3.91 15.32
N PRO A 126 8.94 4.40 16.57
CA PRO A 126 7.63 4.34 17.21
C PRO A 126 6.50 5.01 16.43
N GLU A 127 6.75 6.09 15.70
CA GLU A 127 5.74 6.79 14.90
C GLU A 127 5.24 5.93 13.72
N LEU A 128 6.10 5.10 13.13
CA LEU A 128 5.65 4.17 12.09
C LEU A 128 4.79 3.04 12.68
N ILE A 129 5.13 2.56 13.87
CA ILE A 129 4.31 1.59 14.62
C ILE A 129 2.96 2.20 14.99
N GLU A 130 2.94 3.46 15.41
CA GLU A 130 1.69 4.19 15.69
C GLU A 130 0.81 4.24 14.45
N ILE A 131 1.36 4.57 13.28
CA ILE A 131 0.64 4.60 12.00
C ILE A 131 0.13 3.21 11.64
N ALA A 132 1.00 2.19 11.68
CA ALA A 132 0.66 0.81 11.33
C ALA A 132 -0.42 0.24 12.25
N GLY A 133 -0.38 0.61 13.53
CA GLY A 133 -1.26 0.14 14.60
C GLY A 133 -0.71 -1.04 15.39
N CYS A 134 0.37 -1.67 14.92
CA CYS A 134 1.02 -2.83 15.53
C CYS A 134 2.48 -2.94 15.07
N ASP A 135 3.24 -3.84 15.70
CA ASP A 135 4.58 -4.27 15.27
C ASP A 135 4.65 -5.81 15.21
N PHE A 136 5.68 -6.33 14.56
CA PHE A 136 5.89 -7.76 14.37
C PHE A 136 6.09 -8.53 15.68
N HIS A 137 5.47 -9.71 15.77
CA HIS A 137 5.53 -10.59 16.93
C HIS A 137 5.56 -12.08 16.56
N GLY A 138 6.39 -12.42 15.58
CA GLY A 138 6.64 -13.80 15.15
C GLY A 138 5.96 -14.14 13.82
N ASP A 139 6.25 -15.31 13.30
CA ASP A 139 5.74 -15.79 12.01
C ASP A 139 5.52 -17.31 12.01
N SER A 140 4.83 -17.79 10.97
CA SER A 140 4.72 -19.21 10.65
C SER A 140 5.86 -19.70 9.77
N GLU A 141 5.90 -21.01 9.53
CA GLU A 141 6.61 -21.56 8.37
C GLU A 141 5.95 -21.10 7.06
N PHE A 142 6.60 -21.32 5.92
CA PHE A 142 6.00 -21.10 4.61
C PHE A 142 4.91 -22.16 4.35
N VAL A 143 3.64 -21.76 4.50
CA VAL A 143 2.49 -22.67 4.56
C VAL A 143 1.24 -22.06 3.94
N GLU A 144 0.36 -22.91 3.40
CA GLU A 144 -0.96 -22.44 2.96
C GLU A 144 -1.83 -22.08 4.17
N ALA A 145 -2.51 -20.94 4.10
CA ALA A 145 -3.49 -20.53 5.08
C ALA A 145 -4.78 -20.07 4.39
N ARG A 146 -5.91 -20.21 5.12
CA ARG A 146 -7.19 -19.67 4.71
C ARG A 146 -7.28 -18.20 5.08
N PHE A 147 -7.57 -17.39 4.07
CA PHE A 147 -7.92 -15.99 4.20
C PHE A 147 -9.43 -15.85 4.37
N LEU A 148 -9.85 -14.97 5.26
CA LEU A 148 -11.23 -14.56 5.45
C LEU A 148 -11.38 -13.11 4.98
N VAL A 149 -12.33 -12.85 4.10
CA VAL A 149 -12.69 -11.50 3.65
C VAL A 149 -13.53 -10.84 4.74
N ASP A 150 -13.18 -9.62 5.16
CA ASP A 150 -14.05 -8.87 6.07
C ASP A 150 -15.40 -8.60 5.38
N PRO A 151 -16.56 -8.85 6.01
CA PRO A 151 -17.85 -8.62 5.38
C PRO A 151 -18.03 -7.18 4.86
N LYS A 152 -17.42 -6.18 5.50
CA LYS A 152 -17.46 -4.78 5.04
C LYS A 152 -16.55 -4.52 3.84
N ALA A 153 -15.63 -5.42 3.55
CA ALA A 153 -14.73 -5.37 2.40
C ALA A 153 -15.28 -6.14 1.19
N GLU A 154 -16.40 -6.85 1.29
CA GLU A 154 -17.00 -7.51 0.12
C GLU A 154 -17.27 -6.51 -1.01
N GLY A 155 -16.72 -6.78 -2.19
CA GLY A 155 -16.78 -5.87 -3.35
C GLY A 155 -15.74 -4.75 -3.36
N ASP A 156 -14.88 -4.64 -2.34
CA ASP A 156 -13.72 -3.76 -2.39
C ASP A 156 -12.70 -4.26 -3.44
N PRO A 157 -12.13 -3.38 -4.30
CA PRO A 157 -11.15 -3.79 -5.31
C PRO A 157 -9.91 -4.46 -4.76
N VAL A 158 -9.54 -4.21 -3.49
CA VAL A 158 -8.44 -4.90 -2.82
C VAL A 158 -8.73 -6.40 -2.67
N VAL A 159 -10.00 -6.77 -2.58
CA VAL A 159 -10.45 -8.18 -2.51
C VAL A 159 -11.17 -8.62 -3.79
N ALA A 160 -10.87 -8.00 -4.93
CA ALA A 160 -11.57 -8.24 -6.19
C ALA A 160 -11.67 -9.74 -6.55
N GLY A 161 -12.88 -10.19 -6.85
CA GLY A 161 -13.17 -11.59 -7.18
C GLY A 161 -13.18 -12.54 -5.99
N LYS A 162 -13.11 -12.03 -4.75
CA LYS A 162 -13.23 -12.78 -3.49
C LYS A 162 -14.42 -12.26 -2.68
N SER A 163 -15.11 -13.14 -1.95
CA SER A 163 -16.32 -12.75 -1.20
C SER A 163 -16.45 -13.37 0.19
N LYS A 164 -15.78 -14.48 0.52
CA LYS A 164 -15.87 -15.09 1.86
C LYS A 164 -14.51 -15.56 2.35
N GLU A 165 -13.96 -16.52 1.62
CA GLU A 165 -12.67 -17.10 1.95
C GLU A 165 -11.97 -17.59 0.69
N PHE A 166 -10.65 -17.73 0.79
CA PHE A 166 -9.78 -18.32 -0.23
C PHE A 166 -8.47 -18.73 0.43
N THR A 167 -7.65 -19.53 -0.24
CA THR A 167 -6.32 -19.89 0.28
C THR A 167 -5.22 -19.09 -0.41
N TYR A 168 -4.12 -18.94 0.31
CA TYR A 168 -2.87 -18.36 -0.17
C TYR A 168 -1.71 -19.05 0.54
N THR A 169 -0.53 -19.07 -0.07
CA THR A 169 0.68 -19.67 0.53
C THR A 169 1.77 -18.61 0.69
N ALA A 170 2.23 -18.44 1.93
CA ALA A 170 3.37 -17.62 2.32
C ALA A 170 3.82 -18.06 3.73
N ASP A 171 4.84 -17.42 4.29
CA ASP A 171 4.96 -17.30 5.74
C ASP A 171 4.06 -16.17 6.24
N TRP A 172 3.44 -16.38 7.40
CA TRP A 172 2.40 -15.50 7.92
C TRP A 172 2.87 -14.78 9.18
N LEU A 173 2.86 -13.45 9.14
CA LEU A 173 3.31 -12.60 10.24
C LEU A 173 2.23 -12.49 11.32
N ASN A 174 2.64 -12.63 12.58
CA ASN A 174 1.88 -12.26 13.77
C ASN A 174 2.30 -10.87 14.25
N PHE A 175 1.44 -10.24 15.05
CA PHE A 175 1.64 -8.88 15.55
C PHE A 175 1.51 -8.80 17.06
N ASP A 176 2.04 -7.74 17.66
CA ASP A 176 1.98 -7.50 19.11
C ASP A 176 0.53 -7.31 19.60
N LYS A 177 -0.35 -6.81 18.72
CA LYS A 177 -1.79 -6.63 18.93
C LYS A 177 -2.56 -6.59 17.61
N SER A 178 -3.87 -6.84 17.70
CA SER A 178 -4.78 -6.60 16.58
C SER A 178 -5.00 -5.10 16.34
N VAL A 179 -5.10 -4.72 15.07
CA VAL A 179 -5.46 -3.37 14.62
C VAL A 179 -6.97 -3.15 14.53
N THR A 180 -7.79 -4.21 14.67
CA THR A 180 -9.24 -4.11 14.58
C THR A 180 -9.80 -3.14 15.62
N GLY A 181 -10.65 -2.20 15.18
CA GLY A 181 -11.29 -1.22 16.06
C GLY A 181 -10.45 0.02 16.36
N LEU A 182 -9.18 0.07 15.95
CA LEU A 182 -8.39 1.30 16.02
C LEU A 182 -9.01 2.40 15.13
N PRO A 183 -9.01 3.67 15.57
CA PRO A 183 -9.53 4.78 14.78
C PRO A 183 -8.90 4.86 13.39
N GLY A 184 -9.77 4.96 12.38
CA GLY A 184 -9.39 5.08 10.97
C GLY A 184 -8.96 3.78 10.30
N VAL A 185 -8.88 2.65 11.02
CA VAL A 185 -8.52 1.34 10.46
C VAL A 185 -9.72 0.63 9.83
N GLU A 186 -9.53 0.11 8.63
CA GLU A 186 -10.41 -0.82 7.94
C GLU A 186 -9.65 -2.12 7.67
N VAL A 187 -10.06 -3.21 8.31
CA VAL A 187 -9.53 -4.56 8.04
C VAL A 187 -10.22 -5.12 6.80
N LEU A 188 -9.42 -5.66 5.88
CA LEU A 188 -9.91 -6.18 4.58
C LEU A 188 -9.78 -7.71 4.51
N LEU A 189 -8.70 -8.25 5.06
CA LEU A 189 -8.43 -9.69 5.09
C LEU A 189 -7.92 -10.10 6.47
N ARG A 190 -8.35 -11.28 6.92
CA ARG A 190 -7.84 -11.97 8.11
C ARG A 190 -7.28 -13.34 7.74
N LEU A 191 -6.36 -13.84 8.54
CA LEU A 191 -5.97 -15.24 8.54
C LEU A 191 -6.89 -16.03 9.48
N ASP A 192 -7.27 -17.24 9.07
CA ASP A 192 -7.88 -18.22 9.95
C ASP A 192 -6.80 -19.15 10.51
N GLU A 193 -6.36 -18.90 11.74
CA GLU A 193 -5.33 -19.70 12.42
C GLU A 193 -5.72 -21.17 12.64
N LYS A 194 -6.98 -21.57 12.42
CA LYS A 194 -7.34 -23.00 12.43
C LYS A 194 -6.88 -23.75 11.18
N SER A 195 -6.40 -23.05 10.17
CA SER A 195 -5.98 -23.62 8.88
C SER A 195 -4.48 -23.91 8.78
N TYR A 196 -3.66 -23.43 9.74
CA TYR A 196 -2.20 -23.56 9.71
C TYR A 196 -1.59 -23.46 11.12
N VAL A 197 -0.27 -23.62 11.24
CA VAL A 197 0.45 -23.41 12.49
C VAL A 197 0.97 -21.97 12.52
N PRO A 198 0.44 -21.08 13.38
CA PRO A 198 0.70 -19.63 13.30
C PRO A 198 2.09 -19.21 13.76
N VAL A 199 2.72 -19.97 14.65
CA VAL A 199 4.08 -19.69 15.15
C VAL A 199 4.96 -20.88 14.87
N ARG A 200 6.02 -20.69 14.07
CA ARG A 200 7.00 -21.75 13.80
C ARG A 200 7.82 -22.10 15.02
N ASN A 201 8.36 -23.31 15.01
CA ASN A 201 9.31 -23.74 16.03
C ASN A 201 10.70 -23.15 15.74
N HIS A 202 11.01 -21.98 16.32
CA HIS A 202 12.30 -21.31 16.13
C HIS A 202 12.96 -20.98 17.49
N PRO A 203 14.28 -21.21 17.67
CA PRO A 203 14.96 -21.00 18.97
C PRO A 203 14.86 -19.58 19.53
N SER A 204 14.71 -18.59 18.65
CA SER A 204 14.54 -17.17 19.04
C SER A 204 13.10 -16.80 19.40
N TYR A 205 12.12 -17.70 19.23
CA TYR A 205 10.69 -17.41 19.42
C TYR A 205 10.19 -17.90 20.77
N LYS A 206 10.87 -17.49 21.85
CA LYS A 206 10.50 -17.90 23.21
C LYS A 206 9.17 -17.32 23.67
N ASP A 207 8.87 -16.09 23.24
CA ASP A 207 7.70 -15.32 23.70
C ASP A 207 6.72 -14.98 22.57
N MET A 208 6.94 -15.51 21.36
CA MET A 208 6.05 -15.27 20.21
C MET A 208 4.77 -16.08 20.35
N LYS A 209 3.64 -15.48 19.99
CA LYS A 209 2.31 -16.09 20.15
C LYS A 209 1.43 -15.85 18.92
N PRO A 210 0.46 -16.74 18.66
CA PRO A 210 -0.62 -16.47 17.72
C PRO A 210 -1.39 -15.20 18.05
N MET A 211 -2.02 -14.63 17.02
CA MET A 211 -3.01 -13.55 17.12
C MET A 211 -4.37 -14.07 17.61
N GLY A 212 -4.67 -15.35 17.37
CA GLY A 212 -5.90 -16.01 17.78
C GLY A 212 -7.08 -15.72 16.86
N ALA A 213 -8.24 -15.43 17.43
CA ALA A 213 -9.50 -15.30 16.67
C ALA A 213 -9.55 -14.08 15.73
N ASP A 214 -8.70 -13.07 15.96
CA ASP A 214 -8.65 -11.87 15.13
C ASP A 214 -7.21 -11.63 14.66
N HIS A 215 -6.93 -12.10 13.44
CA HIS A 215 -5.63 -11.97 12.79
C HIS A 215 -5.73 -11.16 11.49
N PRO A 216 -5.85 -9.82 11.55
CA PRO A 216 -5.76 -8.97 10.37
C PRO A 216 -4.43 -9.18 9.63
N ILE A 217 -4.49 -9.45 8.33
CA ILE A 217 -3.30 -9.61 7.47
C ILE A 217 -3.31 -8.65 6.27
N CYS A 218 -4.41 -7.93 6.08
CA CYS A 218 -4.47 -6.77 5.20
C CYS A 218 -5.43 -5.74 5.79
N TRP A 219 -4.93 -4.52 5.96
CA TRP A 219 -5.74 -3.40 6.42
C TRP A 219 -5.26 -2.11 5.80
N ARG A 220 -6.13 -1.12 5.85
CA ARG A 220 -5.82 0.25 5.46
C ARG A 220 -6.23 1.20 6.56
N ARG A 221 -5.56 2.33 6.66
CA ARG A 221 -5.79 3.32 7.70
C ARG A 221 -5.67 4.74 7.18
N ASN A 222 -6.68 5.54 7.45
CA ASN A 222 -6.57 7.00 7.36
C ASN A 222 -6.14 7.52 8.73
N LEU A 223 -5.05 8.30 8.78
CA LEU A 223 -4.57 8.96 9.99
C LEU A 223 -4.03 10.34 9.61
N ASP A 224 -4.52 11.38 10.29
CA ASP A 224 -4.39 12.77 9.84
C ASP A 224 -4.89 12.91 8.37
N SER A 225 -4.06 13.43 7.46
CA SER A 225 -4.35 13.42 6.02
C SER A 225 -3.71 12.22 5.29
N GLY A 226 -2.90 11.43 5.99
CA GLY A 226 -2.12 10.33 5.43
C GLY A 226 -2.94 9.05 5.23
N ARG A 227 -2.46 8.21 4.32
CA ARG A 227 -3.05 6.91 3.98
C ARG A 227 -2.02 5.82 4.14
N TYR A 228 -2.26 4.90 5.07
CA TYR A 228 -1.42 3.74 5.30
C TYR A 228 -2.12 2.48 4.81
N PHE A 229 -1.43 1.65 4.04
CA PHE A 229 -1.93 0.36 3.58
C PHE A 229 -0.91 -0.72 3.91
N PHE A 230 -1.35 -1.79 4.57
CA PHE A 230 -0.54 -2.97 4.80
C PHE A 230 -1.18 -4.18 4.12
N THR A 231 -0.33 -5.02 3.52
CA THR A 231 -0.70 -6.36 3.10
C THR A 231 0.41 -7.35 3.46
N GLY A 232 0.04 -8.47 4.05
CA GLY A 232 0.96 -9.57 4.33
C GLY A 232 1.36 -10.37 3.07
N LEU A 233 0.76 -10.08 1.92
CA LEU A 233 1.16 -10.64 0.63
C LEU A 233 2.50 -10.06 0.17
N GLY A 234 3.21 -10.82 -0.66
CA GLY A 234 4.48 -10.37 -1.27
C GLY A 234 5.74 -10.97 -0.67
N HIS A 235 5.67 -12.19 -0.14
CA HIS A 235 6.87 -12.98 0.19
C HIS A 235 7.71 -13.25 -1.06
N ASP A 236 7.06 -13.60 -2.18
CA ASP A 236 7.70 -13.90 -3.46
C ASP A 236 6.88 -13.35 -4.66
N VAL A 237 7.48 -13.35 -5.86
CA VAL A 237 6.76 -12.94 -7.07
C VAL A 237 5.62 -13.91 -7.42
N LYS A 238 5.79 -15.21 -7.19
CA LYS A 238 4.82 -16.25 -7.57
C LYS A 238 3.46 -16.02 -6.90
N SER A 239 3.48 -15.60 -5.64
CA SER A 239 2.31 -15.38 -4.82
C SER A 239 1.54 -14.10 -5.23
N ILE A 240 2.23 -13.10 -5.79
CA ILE A 240 1.62 -11.84 -6.24
C ILE A 240 1.34 -11.78 -7.75
N ASP A 241 1.99 -12.60 -8.57
CA ASP A 241 1.76 -12.70 -10.02
C ASP A 241 0.57 -13.62 -10.37
N THR A 242 -0.53 -13.43 -9.64
CA THR A 242 -1.82 -14.08 -9.88
C THR A 242 -2.85 -13.04 -10.29
N ALA A 243 -4.00 -13.46 -10.82
CA ALA A 243 -5.08 -12.52 -11.15
C ALA A 243 -5.51 -11.71 -9.92
N PHE A 244 -5.62 -12.38 -8.76
CA PHE A 244 -5.92 -11.73 -7.49
C PHE A 244 -4.77 -10.85 -7.01
N GLY A 245 -3.53 -11.35 -6.96
CA GLY A 245 -2.38 -10.60 -6.46
C GLY A 245 -2.11 -9.31 -7.24
N ARG A 246 -2.21 -9.36 -8.58
CA ARG A 246 -2.11 -8.17 -9.44
C ARG A 246 -3.20 -7.15 -9.12
N ALA A 247 -4.47 -7.59 -9.06
CA ALA A 247 -5.59 -6.70 -8.74
C ALA A 247 -5.46 -6.10 -7.33
N HIS A 248 -5.05 -6.90 -6.36
CA HIS A 248 -4.83 -6.52 -4.97
C HIS A 248 -3.77 -5.43 -4.84
N LEU A 249 -2.59 -5.61 -5.46
CA LEU A 249 -1.51 -4.63 -5.42
C LEU A 249 -1.89 -3.33 -6.12
N LEU A 250 -2.52 -3.42 -7.31
CA LEU A 250 -2.97 -2.23 -8.03
C LEU A 250 -4.03 -1.46 -7.23
N ALA A 251 -4.99 -2.14 -6.61
CA ALA A 251 -6.00 -1.52 -5.76
C ALA A 251 -5.39 -0.86 -4.52
N GLY A 252 -4.45 -1.54 -3.85
CA GLY A 252 -3.70 -1.01 -2.70
C GLY A 252 -2.91 0.24 -3.07
N ILE A 253 -2.15 0.21 -4.17
CA ILE A 253 -1.38 1.36 -4.68
C ILE A 253 -2.32 2.54 -4.99
N ARG A 254 -3.41 2.31 -5.74
CA ARG A 254 -4.35 3.37 -6.11
C ARG A 254 -5.02 4.02 -4.90
N TRP A 255 -5.47 3.21 -3.94
CA TRP A 255 -6.06 3.70 -2.70
C TRP A 255 -5.04 4.52 -1.89
N THR A 256 -3.82 4.01 -1.76
CA THR A 256 -2.74 4.67 -0.99
C THR A 256 -2.31 5.99 -1.63
N ALA A 257 -2.30 6.05 -2.97
CA ALA A 257 -2.07 7.27 -3.75
C ALA A 257 -3.21 8.31 -3.62
N GLY A 258 -4.32 7.96 -2.97
CA GLY A 258 -5.49 8.83 -2.86
C GLY A 258 -6.25 9.00 -4.18
N ARG A 259 -6.02 8.14 -5.16
CA ARG A 259 -6.82 8.11 -6.39
C ARG A 259 -8.16 7.45 -6.05
N LYS A 260 -9.23 8.26 -6.06
CA LYS A 260 -10.60 7.75 -5.96
C LYS A 260 -10.89 6.88 -7.19
N LYS A 261 -11.71 5.85 -7.00
CA LYS A 261 -12.24 5.02 -8.10
C LYS A 261 -12.98 5.88 -9.12
#